data_AF-A0A8J5NWA2-F1
#
_entry.id   AF-A0A8J5NWA2-F1
#
_cell.length_a   1.000
_cell.length_b   1.000
_cell.length_c   1.000
_cell.angle_alpha   90.00
_cell.angle_beta   90.00
_cell.angle_gamma   90.00
#
_symmetry.space_group_name_H-M   'P 1'
#
loop_
_entity.id
_entity.type
_entity.pdbx_description
1 polymer ?
#
loop_
_entity_poly.entity_id
_entity_poly.type
_entity_poly.pdbx_seq_one_letter_code
_entity_poly.pdbx_strand_id
1 'polypeptide(L)'
;MPARATSITIENRTSHDLHDGWGSLNHGEWNRNVPAVIPKGQSADMGAESDGIMSGDEGVIHYKSDAGELKFNFDNPFIGSNGYSASGPDSFNISSSGGDGNESHITWTVTEKVGHGHK
;
A
#
# COMPACT_ATOMS: atom_id res chain seq x y z
N MET A 1 14.07 -2.75 18.71
CA MET A 1 12.71 -2.78 18.15
C MET A 1 12.42 -1.39 17.65
N PRO A 2 11.89 -1.23 16.44
CA PRO A 2 11.54 0.07 15.89
C PRO A 2 10.47 0.75 16.77
N ALA A 3 10.46 2.08 16.80
CA ALA A 3 9.43 2.83 17.53
C ALA A 3 8.09 2.81 16.78
N ARG A 4 8.16 2.73 15.45
CA ARG A 4 7.04 2.67 14.50
C ARG A 4 7.32 1.63 13.43
N ALA A 5 6.29 0.87 13.05
CA ALA A 5 6.36 -0.06 11.94
C ALA A 5 5.01 -0.12 11.22
N THR A 6 5.05 -0.17 9.89
CA THR A 6 3.86 -0.36 9.07
C THR A 6 4.00 -1.65 8.26
N SER A 7 3.17 -2.63 8.59
CA SER A 7 2.94 -3.82 7.77
C SER A 7 1.83 -3.53 6.77
N ILE A 8 2.05 -3.88 5.52
CA ILE A 8 1.19 -3.52 4.40
C ILE A 8 0.80 -4.80 3.66
N THR A 9 -0.49 -5.00 3.46
CA THR A 9 -1.04 -6.04 2.58
C THR A 9 -1.75 -5.37 1.40
N ILE A 10 -1.37 -5.69 0.17
CA ILE A 10 -2.13 -5.28 -1.03
C ILE A 10 -2.82 -6.53 -1.57
N GLU A 11 -4.15 -6.51 -1.57
CA GLU A 11 -5.00 -7.54 -2.16
C GLU A 11 -5.43 -7.12 -3.56
N ASN A 12 -4.88 -7.77 -4.58
CA ASN A 12 -5.29 -7.57 -5.95
C ASN A 12 -6.49 -8.48 -6.27
N ARG A 13 -7.70 -7.95 -6.16
CA ARG A 13 -8.94 -8.66 -6.53
C ARG A 13 -9.44 -8.28 -7.93
N THR A 14 -8.57 -7.70 -8.77
CA THR A 14 -8.87 -7.37 -10.17
C THR A 14 -8.56 -8.54 -11.09
N SER A 15 -8.92 -8.41 -12.37
CA SER A 15 -8.52 -9.35 -13.42
C SER A 15 -7.13 -9.07 -14.03
N HIS A 16 -6.45 -8.02 -13.56
CA HIS A 16 -5.14 -7.57 -14.04
C HIS A 16 -4.03 -7.96 -13.07
N ASP A 17 -2.83 -8.23 -13.59
CA ASP A 17 -1.64 -8.30 -12.73
C ASP A 17 -1.20 -6.88 -12.35
N LEU A 18 -0.77 -6.70 -11.10
CA LEU A 18 -0.04 -5.50 -10.69
C LEU A 18 1.44 -5.78 -10.89
N HIS A 19 2.12 -5.04 -11.74
CA HIS A 19 3.53 -5.26 -12.11
C HIS A 19 4.35 -3.98 -11.96
N ASP A 20 5.66 -4.09 -12.21
CA ASP A 20 6.64 -3.02 -11.99
C ASP A 20 6.55 -2.44 -10.57
N GLY A 21 6.35 -3.32 -9.58
CA GLY A 21 6.27 -2.95 -8.18
C GLY A 21 7.57 -2.35 -7.66
N TRP A 22 7.50 -1.14 -7.12
CA TRP A 22 8.61 -0.51 -6.40
C TRP A 22 8.09 0.45 -5.33
N GLY A 23 8.95 0.82 -4.39
CA GLY A 23 8.62 1.80 -3.37
C GLY A 23 9.80 2.67 -2.98
N SER A 24 9.48 3.82 -2.40
CA SER A 24 10.46 4.76 -1.84
C SER A 24 10.02 5.23 -0.47
N LEU A 25 10.98 5.44 0.42
CA LEU A 25 10.75 5.92 1.77
C LEU A 25 11.26 7.35 1.90
N ASN A 26 10.43 8.22 2.50
CA ASN A 26 10.85 9.53 2.99
C ASN A 26 11.52 9.39 4.37
N HIS A 27 11.04 8.42 5.17
CA HIS A 27 11.54 8.07 6.50
C HIS A 27 11.45 6.56 6.74
N GLY A 28 12.39 6.02 7.53
CA GLY A 28 12.45 4.61 7.85
C GLY A 28 13.22 3.77 6.83
N GLU A 29 13.21 2.46 7.06
CA GLU A 29 13.81 1.45 6.19
C GLU A 29 12.81 0.31 5.87
N TRP A 30 12.96 -0.31 4.70
CA TRP A 30 12.15 -1.47 4.33
C TRP A 30 12.60 -2.69 5.14
N ASN A 31 11.72 -3.27 5.94
CA ASN A 31 11.95 -4.57 6.59
C ASN A 31 11.37 -5.75 5.79
N ARG A 32 10.44 -5.47 4.86
CA ARG A 32 9.99 -6.39 3.82
C ARG A 32 9.82 -5.63 2.50
N ASN A 33 10.64 -5.98 1.51
CA ASN A 33 10.69 -5.30 0.21
C ASN A 33 9.36 -5.37 -0.55
N VAL A 34 9.11 -4.33 -1.35
CA VAL A 34 8.00 -4.29 -2.31
C VAL A 34 8.19 -5.38 -3.38
N PRO A 35 7.27 -6.34 -3.52
CA PRO A 35 7.31 -7.35 -4.57
C PRO A 35 7.13 -6.70 -5.95
N ALA A 36 7.91 -7.15 -6.95
CA ALA A 36 7.80 -6.62 -8.31
C ALA A 36 6.44 -6.90 -8.98
N VAL A 37 5.73 -7.96 -8.56
CA VAL A 37 4.45 -8.38 -9.13
C VAL A 37 3.49 -8.87 -8.04
N ILE A 38 2.21 -8.51 -8.16
CA ILE A 38 1.07 -9.11 -7.45
C ILE A 38 0.10 -9.66 -8.50
N PRO A 39 0.11 -10.99 -8.74
CA PRO A 39 -0.76 -11.59 -9.75
C PRO A 39 -2.25 -11.32 -9.48
N LYS A 40 -3.06 -11.36 -10.53
CA LYS A 40 -4.52 -11.24 -10.43
C LYS A 40 -5.10 -12.23 -9.43
N GLY A 41 -6.01 -11.73 -8.59
CA GLY A 41 -6.66 -12.53 -7.53
C GLY A 41 -5.74 -12.94 -6.38
N GLN A 42 -4.51 -12.44 -6.30
CA GLN A 42 -3.55 -12.72 -5.23
C GLN A 42 -3.32 -11.50 -4.34
N SER A 43 -2.61 -11.71 -3.23
CA SER A 43 -2.15 -10.64 -2.34
C SER A 43 -0.63 -10.70 -2.18
N ALA A 44 -0.06 -9.57 -1.76
CA ALA A 44 1.33 -9.55 -1.34
C ALA A 44 1.55 -8.62 -0.15
N ASP A 45 2.57 -8.95 0.62
CA ASP A 45 2.91 -8.26 1.86
C ASP A 45 4.23 -7.51 1.68
N MET A 46 4.32 -6.32 2.27
CA MET A 46 5.52 -5.50 2.39
C MET A 46 5.49 -4.74 3.72
N GLY A 47 6.58 -4.07 4.07
CA GLY A 47 6.60 -3.31 5.31
C GLY A 47 7.85 -2.46 5.48
N ALA A 48 7.66 -1.38 6.21
CA ALA A 48 8.70 -0.45 6.59
C ALA A 48 8.69 -0.25 8.12
N GLU A 49 9.83 0.15 8.66
CA GLU A 49 9.97 0.47 10.07
C GLU A 49 10.87 1.69 10.28
N SER A 50 10.70 2.38 11.42
CA SER A 50 11.53 3.52 11.79
C SER A 50 12.99 3.10 12.01
N ASP A 51 13.94 3.83 11.43
CA ASP A 51 15.38 3.56 11.46
C ASP A 51 16.18 4.59 12.29
N GLY A 52 15.50 5.50 12.99
CA GLY A 52 16.10 6.66 13.64
C GLY A 52 15.51 7.03 15.01
N ILE A 53 16.13 8.02 15.66
CA ILE A 53 15.65 8.57 16.94
C ILE A 53 14.51 9.53 16.66
N MET A 54 13.35 9.27 17.27
CA MET A 54 12.15 10.10 17.11
C MET A 54 11.63 10.19 15.66
N SER A 55 11.88 9.18 14.83
CA SER A 55 11.32 9.06 13.48
C SER A 55 10.15 8.09 13.42
N GLY A 56 9.28 8.31 12.44
CA GLY A 56 8.29 7.34 11.98
C GLY A 56 8.78 6.59 10.75
N ASP A 57 7.87 5.89 10.09
CA ASP A 57 8.06 5.36 8.74
C ASP A 57 7.06 6.00 7.78
N GLU A 58 7.54 6.46 6.63
CA GLU A 58 6.74 7.16 5.64
C GLU A 58 7.23 6.80 4.25
N GLY A 59 6.30 6.46 3.36
CA GLY A 59 6.66 6.14 2.00
C GLY A 59 5.49 6.00 1.04
N VAL A 60 5.88 5.62 -0.17
CA VAL A 60 4.98 5.37 -1.27
C VAL A 60 5.35 4.06 -1.97
N ILE A 61 4.32 3.30 -2.33
CA ILE A 61 4.40 2.11 -3.17
C ILE A 61 3.72 2.40 -4.50
N HIS A 62 4.35 1.97 -5.59
CA HIS A 62 3.89 2.12 -6.96
C HIS A 62 3.72 0.74 -7.61
N TYR A 63 2.65 0.60 -8.38
CA TYR A 63 2.41 -0.51 -9.31
C TYR A 63 1.84 0.01 -10.61
N LYS A 64 1.94 -0.80 -11.66
CA LYS A 64 1.24 -0.63 -12.93
C LYS A 64 0.33 -1.81 -13.20
N SER A 65 -0.69 -1.58 -14.00
CA SER A 65 -1.50 -2.62 -14.64
C SER A 65 -1.86 -2.17 -16.06
N ASP A 66 -2.49 -3.04 -16.83
CA ASP A 66 -3.03 -2.66 -18.15
C ASP A 66 -4.08 -1.54 -18.08
N ALA A 67 -4.68 -1.31 -16.90
CA ALA A 67 -5.63 -0.22 -16.67
C ALA A 67 -4.96 1.12 -16.31
N GLY A 68 -3.70 1.11 -15.85
CA GLY A 68 -2.93 2.30 -15.50
C GLY A 68 -2.13 2.16 -14.20
N GLU A 69 -1.67 3.29 -13.66
CA GLU A 69 -0.77 3.32 -12.49
C GLU A 69 -1.55 3.35 -11.17
N LEU A 70 -1.04 2.64 -10.17
CA LEU A 70 -1.54 2.63 -8.79
C LEU A 70 -0.46 3.19 -7.87
N LYS A 71 -0.90 3.99 -6.89
CA LYS A 71 -0.04 4.61 -5.88
C LYS A 71 -0.67 4.43 -4.51
N PHE A 72 0.11 3.97 -3.54
CA PHE A 72 -0.30 3.76 -2.15
C PHE A 72 0.67 4.50 -1.23
N ASN A 73 0.20 5.49 -0.49
CA ASN A 73 1.00 6.25 0.48
C ASN A 73 0.68 5.79 1.90
N PHE A 74 1.71 5.67 2.73
CA PHE A 74 1.59 5.44 4.16
C PHE A 74 2.49 6.42 4.92
N ASP A 75 2.03 6.83 6.10
CA ASP A 75 2.74 7.67 7.05
C ASP A 75 2.37 7.18 8.46
N ASN A 76 3.35 6.68 9.21
CA ASN A 76 3.21 6.29 10.61
C ASN A 76 4.21 7.12 11.42
N PRO A 77 3.85 8.38 11.75
CA PRO A 77 4.79 9.34 12.31
C PRO A 77 5.16 8.99 13.76
N PHE A 78 6.32 9.47 14.22
CA PHE A 78 6.73 9.30 15.61
C PHE A 78 5.69 9.86 16.60
N ILE A 79 5.17 11.06 16.31
CA ILE A 79 4.09 11.73 17.04
C ILE A 79 3.02 12.15 16.02
N GLY A 80 1.78 11.75 16.26
CA GLY A 80 0.65 12.08 15.39
C GLY A 80 -0.26 10.87 15.18
N SER A 81 -1.13 11.00 14.18
CA SER A 81 -1.98 9.90 13.71
C SER A 81 -1.44 9.37 12.40
N ASN A 82 -1.64 8.08 12.17
CA ASN A 82 -1.23 7.44 10.93
C ASN A 82 -2.06 7.96 9.75
N GLY A 83 -1.42 8.10 8.59
CA GLY A 83 -2.01 8.57 7.34
C GLY A 83 -1.90 7.51 6.25
N TYR A 84 -3.02 7.24 5.57
CA TYR A 84 -3.06 6.30 4.44
C TYR A 84 -3.87 6.91 3.30
N SER A 85 -3.34 6.82 2.08
CA SER A 85 -4.09 7.20 0.89
C SER A 85 -3.71 6.32 -0.29
N ALA A 86 -4.63 6.13 -1.21
CA ALA A 86 -4.36 5.41 -2.45
C ALA A 86 -5.05 6.07 -3.64
N SER A 87 -4.45 5.92 -4.80
CA SER A 87 -5.00 6.36 -6.08
C SER A 87 -4.72 5.31 -7.14
N GLY A 88 -5.60 5.20 -8.13
CA GLY A 88 -5.44 4.29 -9.25
C GLY A 88 -6.31 4.71 -10.43
N PRO A 89 -6.36 3.87 -11.48
CA PRO A 89 -7.20 4.13 -12.65
C PRO A 89 -8.68 4.26 -12.29
N ASP A 90 -9.43 5.02 -13.08
CA ASP A 90 -10.87 5.24 -12.86
C ASP A 90 -11.68 3.93 -12.92
N SER A 91 -11.20 2.90 -13.60
CA SER A 91 -11.82 1.58 -13.64
C SER A 91 -11.67 0.78 -12.34
N PHE A 92 -10.82 1.20 -11.40
CA PHE A 92 -10.58 0.52 -10.13
C PHE A 92 -11.19 1.26 -8.94
N ASN A 93 -11.56 0.50 -7.92
CA ASN A 93 -11.87 0.96 -6.58
C ASN A 93 -10.77 0.46 -5.64
N ILE A 94 -10.27 1.34 -4.76
CA ILE A 94 -9.27 1.00 -3.77
C ILE A 94 -9.83 1.37 -2.39
N SER A 95 -10.00 0.36 -1.54
CA SER A 95 -10.43 0.55 -0.16
C SER A 95 -9.33 0.15 0.81
N SER A 96 -9.27 0.80 1.97
CA SER A 96 -8.31 0.49 3.04
C SER A 96 -9.01 0.02 4.31
N SER A 97 -8.37 -0.86 5.07
CA SER A 97 -8.81 -1.27 6.42
C SER A 97 -7.60 -1.50 7.35
N GLY A 98 -7.83 -1.32 8.66
CA GLY A 98 -6.74 -1.33 9.65
C GLY A 98 -6.00 0.01 9.67
N GLY A 99 -4.72 -0.01 10.02
CA GLY A 99 -3.86 1.17 10.01
C GLY A 99 -3.61 1.82 11.38
N ASP A 100 -4.14 1.27 12.47
CA ASP A 100 -4.05 1.88 13.80
C ASP A 100 -2.83 1.41 14.60
N GLY A 101 -2.37 2.23 15.54
CA GLY A 101 -1.32 1.88 16.50
C GLY A 101 0.11 2.15 16.01
N ASN A 102 1.09 1.74 16.82
CA ASN A 102 2.51 1.98 16.54
C ASN A 102 3.08 0.91 15.60
N GLU A 103 2.67 -0.34 15.80
CA GLU A 103 2.86 -1.46 14.87
C GLU A 103 1.59 -1.58 14.04
N SER A 104 1.50 -0.72 13.04
CA SER A 104 0.32 -0.61 12.21
C SER A 104 0.26 -1.73 11.18
N HIS A 105 -0.94 -2.28 10.94
CA HIS A 105 -1.21 -3.16 9.81
C HIS A 105 -2.31 -2.56 8.93
N ILE A 106 -1.97 -2.20 7.71
CA ILE A 106 -2.90 -1.64 6.71
C ILE A 106 -3.10 -2.64 5.57
N THR A 107 -4.36 -2.88 5.22
CA THR A 107 -4.72 -3.66 4.03
C THR A 107 -5.37 -2.75 3.00
N TRP A 108 -4.82 -2.71 1.79
CA TRP A 108 -5.47 -2.13 0.62
C TRP A 108 -6.07 -3.23 -0.25
N THR A 109 -7.37 -3.16 -0.50
CA THR A 109 -8.07 -4.04 -1.44
C THR A 109 -8.35 -3.28 -2.73
N VAL A 110 -7.82 -3.80 -3.85
CA VAL A 110 -8.05 -3.27 -5.20
C VAL A 110 -9.09 -4.13 -5.89
N THR A 111 -10.21 -3.54 -6.31
CA THR A 111 -11.25 -4.21 -7.11
C THR A 111 -11.54 -3.42 -8.37
N GLU A 112 -12.14 -4.06 -9.37
CA GLU A 112 -12.71 -3.34 -10.51
C GLU A 112 -14.01 -2.65 -10.08
N LYS A 113 -14.27 -1.45 -10.62
CA LYS A 113 -15.60 -0.83 -10.53
C LYS A 113 -16.52 -1.61 -11.46
N VAL A 114 -17.59 -2.17 -10.90
CA VAL A 114 -18.64 -2.77 -11.73
C VAL A 114 -19.26 -1.65 -12.56
N GLY A 115 -19.03 -1.69 -13.88
CA GLY A 115 -19.76 -0.82 -14.79
C GLY A 115 -21.24 -1.07 -14.58
N HIS A 116 -22.00 -0.03 -14.23
CA HIS A 116 -23.45 -0.07 -14.37
C HIS A 116 -23.75 -0.22 -15.86
N GLY A 117 -23.76 -1.45 -16.35
CA GLY A 117 -24.37 -1.79 -17.62
C GLY A 117 -25.84 -1.43 -17.51
N HIS A 118 -26.23 -0.36 -18.19
CA HIS A 118 -27.64 -0.12 -18.47
C HIS A 118 -28.22 -1.37 -19.13
N LYS A 119 -29.42 -1.72 -18.67
CA LYS A 119 -30.22 -2.89 -19.04
C LYS A 119 -30.28 -3.17 -20.53
#